data_AF-A0A5C5VWS4-F1
#
_entry.id   AF-A0A5C5VWS4-F1
#
_cell.length_a   1.000
_cell.length_b   1.000
_cell.length_c   1.000
_cell.angle_alpha   90.00
_cell.angle_beta   90.00
_cell.angle_gamma   90.00
#
_symmetry.space_group_name_H-M   'P 1'
#
loop_
_entity.id
_entity.type
_entity.pdbx_description
1 polymer ?
#
loop_
_entity_poly.entity_id
_entity_poly.type
_entity_poly.pdbx_seq_one_letter_code
_entity_poly.pdbx_strand_id
1 'polypeptide(L)'
;MPTRYHATRRDSFVVRHASLALATLALLSFAVEGQALVLGTWAQPGVGGSSTVTPSSVNTTAPADDPGWANSGGGRSAIYLGDQWVLTARHVSTGSIILPSGTYEPVPGTEVILSNPSSFLGTALSSQSDLKLFRIQTHSTTGLTPEEMDPNVQSIQIATQTPTLGTQITAIAAGNRRRVHPSQPNGHFRFNSSFQLTSDAAAPYRGYFFEQLPTGGSVREKAWGTNRIDNPAGVTGLTDNGLNAVISVPGLNDTIGLVSRFDQAFNDSGNVVEPSATADEFQGSGGDSGGPIFVKNGLGEWTLLGVFHGIYLLDGQPTAGTVPMFGQHTGFSDLSNSHYYNQIDLLRNSQQYSVMGDTNLDGVVSGEVNSGGATGDLANLVNNWLTTHSATGVQAWKRGDLNQDGITDIGDFVLWRQGAGGTVSVEAFAALVGAGAIPEPTSVGLTCLLLGLASARRRR
;
A
#
# COMPACT_ATOMS: atom_id res chain seq x y z
N MET A 1 3.46 -11.18 -72.24
CA MET A 1 2.27 -10.32 -72.00
C MET A 1 1.04 -11.00 -72.59
N PRO A 2 -0.15 -10.82 -72.00
CA PRO A 2 -0.65 -11.48 -70.79
C PRO A 2 -1.18 -12.91 -71.08
N THR A 3 -1.20 -13.81 -70.10
CA THR A 3 -1.98 -15.06 -70.19
C THR A 3 -2.64 -15.43 -68.88
N ARG A 4 -3.95 -15.62 -68.98
CA ARG A 4 -4.88 -16.19 -68.00
C ARG A 4 -4.43 -17.60 -67.59
N TYR A 5 -4.68 -17.99 -66.34
CA TYR A 5 -4.84 -19.40 -65.97
C TYR A 5 -5.99 -19.60 -64.99
N HIS A 6 -6.88 -20.51 -65.37
CA HIS A 6 -8.05 -20.98 -64.63
C HIS A 6 -7.69 -22.23 -63.81
N ALA A 7 -8.18 -22.25 -62.57
CA ALA A 7 -8.81 -23.34 -61.79
C ALA A 7 -8.34 -24.81 -61.89
N THR A 8 -8.10 -25.42 -60.71
CA THR A 8 -8.73 -26.68 -60.20
C THR A 8 -8.34 -26.86 -58.71
N ARG A 9 -9.28 -26.91 -57.73
CA ARG A 9 -9.86 -28.12 -57.05
C ARG A 9 -8.81 -29.21 -56.73
N ARG A 10 -8.76 -29.92 -55.59
CA ARG A 10 -9.48 -30.14 -54.31
C ARG A 10 -8.38 -30.72 -53.37
N ASP A 11 -8.43 -30.58 -52.05
CA ASP A 11 -8.92 -31.68 -51.20
C ASP A 11 -9.10 -31.22 -49.74
N SER A 12 -10.26 -31.60 -49.23
CA SER A 12 -10.77 -31.41 -47.88
C SER A 12 -10.15 -32.41 -46.90
N PHE A 13 -9.51 -31.92 -45.83
CA PHE A 13 -9.12 -32.74 -44.70
C PHE A 13 -10.25 -32.80 -43.68
N VAL A 14 -10.94 -33.94 -43.65
CA VAL A 14 -11.89 -34.34 -42.62
C VAL A 14 -11.12 -35.09 -41.54
N VAL A 15 -11.13 -34.59 -40.30
CA VAL A 15 -10.77 -35.40 -39.13
C VAL A 15 -12.00 -35.46 -38.23
N ARG A 16 -12.73 -36.57 -38.32
CA ARG A 16 -13.62 -37.06 -37.27
C ARG A 16 -12.98 -38.35 -36.74
N HIS A 17 -12.64 -38.38 -35.46
CA HIS A 17 -12.60 -39.62 -34.68
C HIS A 17 -13.24 -39.32 -33.33
N ALA A 18 -14.45 -39.86 -33.17
CA ALA A 18 -15.08 -40.07 -31.89
C ALA A 18 -14.46 -41.33 -31.26
N SER A 19 -14.18 -41.29 -29.96
CA SER A 19 -14.19 -42.50 -29.12
C SER A 19 -14.57 -42.09 -27.71
N LEU A 20 -15.76 -42.57 -27.37
CA LEU A 20 -16.46 -42.54 -26.10
C LEU A 20 -15.75 -43.49 -25.13
N ALA A 21 -15.44 -43.05 -23.91
CA ALA A 21 -15.18 -43.95 -22.79
C ALA A 21 -15.90 -43.41 -21.56
N LEU A 22 -16.96 -44.14 -21.21
CA LEU A 22 -17.84 -43.98 -20.06
C LEU A 22 -17.09 -44.49 -18.82
N ALA A 23 -16.97 -43.67 -17.77
CA ALA A 23 -16.62 -44.14 -16.44
C ALA A 23 -17.51 -43.42 -15.42
N THR A 24 -18.60 -44.11 -15.07
CA THR A 24 -19.53 -43.82 -13.98
C THR A 24 -18.83 -44.08 -12.65
N LEU A 25 -18.71 -43.07 -11.79
CA LEU A 25 -18.44 -43.27 -10.37
C LEU A 25 -19.60 -42.65 -9.57
N ALA A 26 -20.46 -43.51 -9.05
CA ALA A 26 -21.44 -43.17 -8.03
C ALA A 26 -20.74 -43.18 -6.67
N LEU A 27 -20.94 -42.14 -5.86
CA LEU A 27 -20.67 -42.20 -4.44
C LEU A 27 -21.84 -41.59 -3.66
N LEU A 28 -22.31 -42.42 -2.74
CA LEU A 28 -23.54 -42.34 -1.96
C LEU A 28 -23.57 -41.11 -1.05
N SER A 29 -24.77 -40.55 -0.98
CA SER A 29 -25.30 -39.75 0.12
C SER A 29 -25.42 -40.57 1.41
N PHE A 30 -24.98 -39.97 2.53
CA PHE A 30 -25.47 -40.31 3.87
C PHE A 30 -26.24 -39.11 4.40
N ALA A 31 -27.55 -39.31 4.55
CA ALA A 31 -28.40 -38.49 5.38
C ALA A 31 -28.24 -38.95 6.84
N VAL A 32 -27.96 -38.02 7.74
CA VAL A 32 -28.21 -38.19 9.18
C VAL A 32 -29.03 -36.98 9.61
N GLU A 33 -30.32 -37.23 9.82
CA GLU A 33 -31.19 -36.36 10.60
C GLU A 33 -30.82 -36.50 12.08
N GLY A 34 -30.55 -35.37 12.72
CA GLY A 34 -30.36 -35.25 14.16
C GLY A 34 -30.71 -33.83 14.58
N GLN A 35 -31.92 -33.67 15.11
CA GLN A 35 -32.43 -32.40 15.61
C GLN A 35 -31.59 -31.88 16.79
N ALA A 36 -31.19 -30.61 16.70
CA ALA A 36 -30.84 -29.79 17.85
C ALA A 36 -31.57 -28.43 17.72
N LEU A 37 -32.70 -28.34 18.41
CA LEU A 37 -33.36 -27.11 18.82
C LEU A 37 -32.55 -26.49 19.96
N VAL A 38 -31.84 -25.38 19.72
CA VAL A 38 -31.65 -24.29 20.69
C VAL A 38 -31.57 -22.98 19.91
N LEU A 39 -32.46 -22.06 20.30
CA LEU A 39 -32.70 -20.72 19.78
C LEU A 39 -31.43 -19.85 19.77
N GLY A 40 -31.28 -19.09 18.69
CA GLY A 40 -30.35 -17.97 18.61
C GLY A 40 -29.85 -17.64 17.20
N THR A 41 -30.61 -17.92 16.14
CA THR A 41 -30.22 -17.63 14.76
C THR A 41 -31.23 -16.71 14.08
N TRP A 42 -30.75 -15.59 13.55
CA TRP A 42 -31.53 -14.74 12.63
C TRP A 42 -31.10 -15.07 11.20
N ALA A 43 -31.85 -15.95 10.55
CA ALA A 43 -32.05 -15.91 9.11
C ALA A 43 -33.41 -15.27 8.84
N GLN A 44 -33.60 -14.59 7.72
CA GLN A 44 -34.94 -14.40 7.17
C GLN A 44 -34.94 -14.79 5.69
N PRO A 45 -35.43 -16.00 5.36
CA PRO A 45 -35.82 -16.37 4.00
C PRO A 45 -37.28 -15.95 3.77
N GLY A 46 -37.48 -15.08 2.77
CA GLY A 46 -38.79 -14.75 2.17
C GLY A 46 -39.50 -13.52 2.77
N VAL A 47 -39.31 -12.34 2.18
CA VAL A 47 -40.20 -11.19 2.45
C VAL A 47 -40.42 -10.34 1.19
N GLY A 48 -41.61 -10.52 0.58
CA GLY A 48 -42.35 -9.39 0.03
C GLY A 48 -42.74 -8.50 1.21
N GLY A 49 -41.92 -7.49 1.45
CA GLY A 49 -41.94 -6.64 2.64
C GLY A 49 -40.54 -6.12 2.88
N SER A 50 -40.24 -5.08 2.12
CA SER A 50 -39.04 -4.24 2.21
C SER A 50 -38.72 -3.90 3.67
N SER A 51 -37.74 -4.58 4.25
CA SER A 51 -37.01 -4.08 5.41
C SER A 51 -35.77 -3.41 4.86
N THR A 52 -35.87 -2.09 4.71
CA THR A 52 -34.82 -1.18 4.26
C THR A 52 -33.58 -1.32 5.15
N VAL A 53 -32.62 -2.15 4.73
CA VAL A 53 -31.25 -2.08 5.25
C VAL A 53 -30.79 -0.67 4.95
N THR A 54 -30.61 0.10 6.00
CA THR A 54 -30.02 1.42 5.88
C THR A 54 -28.51 1.18 5.81
N PRO A 55 -27.83 1.54 4.72
CA PRO A 55 -26.37 1.53 4.64
C PRO A 55 -25.74 2.11 5.91
N SER A 56 -24.76 1.42 6.51
CA SER A 56 -23.90 2.07 7.49
C SER A 56 -23.04 3.07 6.74
N SER A 57 -23.39 4.35 6.88
CA SER A 57 -22.84 5.43 6.05
C SER A 57 -21.34 5.70 6.28
N VAL A 58 -20.75 5.15 7.34
CA VAL A 58 -19.32 5.28 7.66
C VAL A 58 -18.85 4.00 8.36
N ASN A 59 -18.03 3.19 7.68
CA ASN A 59 -17.51 1.95 8.25
C ASN A 59 -16.12 2.18 8.87
N THR A 60 -16.00 2.03 10.20
CA THR A 60 -14.77 2.34 10.97
C THR A 60 -14.06 1.11 11.56
N THR A 61 -14.65 -0.06 11.38
CA THR A 61 -14.04 -1.37 11.68
C THR A 61 -13.56 -2.01 10.38
N ALA A 62 -12.57 -2.91 10.44
CA ALA A 62 -12.11 -3.61 9.24
C ALA A 62 -13.28 -4.28 8.47
N PRO A 63 -13.26 -4.29 7.12
CA PRO A 63 -14.24 -5.04 6.34
C PRO A 63 -14.16 -6.54 6.67
N ALA A 64 -15.29 -7.25 6.59
CA ALA A 64 -15.28 -8.71 6.76
C ALA A 64 -14.45 -9.42 5.67
N ASP A 65 -14.46 -8.86 4.46
CA ASP A 65 -13.63 -9.24 3.33
C ASP A 65 -12.52 -8.20 3.16
N ASP A 66 -11.49 -8.34 4.00
CA ASP A 66 -10.48 -7.31 4.24
C ASP A 66 -9.44 -7.23 3.09
N PRO A 67 -9.34 -6.07 2.39
CA PRO A 67 -8.37 -5.90 1.31
C PRO A 67 -6.97 -5.49 1.77
N GLY A 68 -6.77 -5.20 3.06
CA GLY A 68 -5.51 -4.64 3.59
C GLY A 68 -5.74 -3.52 4.60
N TRP A 69 -6.75 -3.63 5.45
CA TRP A 69 -7.06 -2.67 6.50
C TRP A 69 -5.85 -2.46 7.41
N ALA A 70 -5.20 -3.53 7.88
CA ALA A 70 -4.03 -3.41 8.75
C ALA A 70 -2.85 -2.65 8.11
N ASN A 71 -2.72 -2.70 6.78
CA ASN A 71 -1.68 -2.00 6.02
C ASN A 71 -1.93 -0.50 5.84
N SER A 72 -3.18 -0.06 5.96
CA SER A 72 -3.54 1.35 5.79
C SER A 72 -3.20 2.14 7.05
N GLY A 73 -2.36 3.17 6.89
CA GLY A 73 -1.91 4.02 7.98
C GLY A 73 -3.01 4.89 8.59
N GLY A 74 -3.00 5.04 9.92
CA GLY A 74 -3.74 6.06 10.64
C GLY A 74 -3.02 7.41 10.69
N GLY A 75 -3.77 8.49 10.94
CA GLY A 75 -3.24 9.85 11.10
C GLY A 75 -2.93 10.58 9.79
N ARG A 76 -2.18 9.94 8.89
CA ARG A 76 -2.00 10.35 7.49
C ARG A 76 -2.35 9.17 6.59
N SER A 77 -3.15 9.42 5.57
CA SER A 77 -3.57 8.38 4.64
C SER A 77 -2.37 7.95 3.80
N ALA A 78 -1.95 6.71 3.99
CA ALA A 78 -0.86 6.05 3.28
C ALA A 78 -1.10 4.53 3.33
N ILE A 79 -0.41 3.78 2.47
CA ILE A 79 -0.49 2.32 2.43
C ILE A 79 0.90 1.70 2.57
N TYR A 80 1.04 0.80 3.53
CA TYR A 80 2.19 -0.05 3.67
C TYR A 80 2.17 -1.17 2.62
N LEU A 81 3.19 -1.24 1.77
CA LEU A 81 3.27 -2.21 0.67
C LEU A 81 3.94 -3.54 1.08
N GLY A 82 4.57 -3.59 2.26
CA GLY A 82 5.52 -4.63 2.64
C GLY A 82 6.97 -4.18 2.47
N ASP A 83 7.91 -4.90 3.07
CA ASP A 83 9.36 -4.70 2.91
C ASP A 83 9.80 -3.26 3.26
N GLN A 84 9.13 -2.69 4.25
CA GLN A 84 9.29 -1.31 4.73
C GLN A 84 8.89 -0.21 3.75
N TRP A 85 8.30 -0.52 2.60
CA TRP A 85 7.86 0.50 1.66
C TRP A 85 6.47 1.04 2.02
N VAL A 86 6.34 2.36 2.00
CA VAL A 86 5.06 3.07 2.13
C VAL A 86 4.81 3.84 0.83
N LEU A 87 3.60 3.74 0.30
CA LEU A 87 3.12 4.54 -0.83
C LEU A 87 2.09 5.56 -0.34
N THR A 88 2.16 6.77 -0.88
CA THR A 88 1.20 7.85 -0.63
C THR A 88 1.16 8.83 -1.82
N ALA A 89 0.21 9.76 -1.80
CA ALA A 89 0.24 10.91 -2.69
C ALA A 89 1.43 11.84 -2.35
N ARG A 90 2.08 12.42 -3.36
CA ARG A 90 3.29 13.25 -3.20
C ARG A 90 3.01 14.48 -2.32
N HIS A 91 1.86 15.11 -2.52
CA HIS A 91 1.47 16.30 -1.76
C HIS A 91 1.15 16.03 -0.29
N VAL A 92 1.01 14.76 0.12
CA VAL A 92 0.96 14.39 1.54
C VAL A 92 2.38 14.43 2.07
N SER A 93 2.68 15.23 3.10
CA SER A 93 4.04 15.28 3.65
C SER A 93 4.50 13.91 4.14
N THR A 94 5.78 13.60 3.90
CA THR A 94 6.41 12.40 4.46
C THR A 94 6.45 12.53 5.97
N GLY A 95 6.18 11.42 6.66
CA GLY A 95 6.07 11.39 8.10
C GLY A 95 5.77 9.98 8.58
N SER A 96 5.68 9.84 9.89
CA SER A 96 5.44 8.56 10.54
C SER A 96 4.12 7.95 10.06
N ILE A 97 4.12 6.64 9.87
CA ILE A 97 2.90 5.86 9.63
C ILE A 97 2.50 5.16 10.93
N ILE A 98 1.21 5.22 11.25
CA ILE A 98 0.62 4.55 12.41
C ILE A 98 -0.10 3.30 11.91
N LEU A 99 0.43 2.13 12.23
CA LEU A 99 -0.18 0.82 11.95
C LEU A 99 -0.73 0.23 13.25
N PRO A 100 -1.55 -0.83 13.21
CA PRO A 100 -2.05 -1.47 14.43
C PRO A 100 -0.93 -1.92 15.39
N SER A 101 0.23 -2.28 14.83
CA SER A 101 1.43 -2.70 15.56
C SER A 101 2.24 -1.58 16.20
N GLY A 102 2.03 -0.31 15.82
CA GLY A 102 2.77 0.82 16.36
C GLY A 102 3.03 1.94 15.35
N THR A 103 3.91 2.87 15.74
CA THR A 103 4.34 3.99 14.91
C THR A 103 5.71 3.71 14.31
N TYR A 104 5.86 3.98 13.02
CA TYR A 104 7.09 3.76 12.28
C TYR A 104 7.52 5.06 11.60
N GLU A 105 8.74 5.51 11.90
CA GLU A 105 9.30 6.74 11.34
C GLU A 105 9.82 6.50 9.91
N PRO A 106 9.73 7.49 9.01
CA PRO A 106 10.35 7.40 7.70
C PRO A 106 11.88 7.35 7.82
N VAL A 107 12.54 6.54 6.99
CA VAL A 107 14.00 6.55 6.83
C VAL A 107 14.37 7.80 6.02
N PRO A 108 15.13 8.76 6.57
CA PRO A 108 15.46 9.99 5.85
C PRO A 108 16.22 9.70 4.55
N GLY A 109 15.96 10.49 3.51
CA GLY A 109 16.62 10.33 2.20
C GLY A 109 16.08 9.20 1.31
N THR A 110 15.13 8.40 1.78
CA THR A 110 14.53 7.30 0.99
C THR A 110 13.29 7.69 0.19
N GLU A 111 12.92 8.97 0.21
CA GLU A 111 11.77 9.46 -0.56
C GLU A 111 12.06 9.39 -2.07
N VAL A 112 11.19 8.69 -2.79
CA VAL A 112 11.22 8.59 -4.25
C VAL A 112 9.88 9.05 -4.81
N ILE A 113 9.89 10.15 -5.56
CA ILE A 113 8.73 10.62 -6.32
C ILE A 113 8.71 9.87 -7.65
N LEU A 114 7.60 9.19 -7.96
CA LEU A 114 7.48 8.46 -9.21
C LEU A 114 7.42 9.43 -10.40
N SER A 115 8.10 9.09 -11.49
CA SER A 115 8.03 9.87 -12.73
C SER A 115 6.74 9.59 -13.48
N ASN A 116 6.27 10.56 -14.27
CA ASN A 116 5.27 10.33 -15.31
C ASN A 116 5.95 10.00 -16.65
N PRO A 117 5.23 9.38 -17.60
CA PRO A 117 5.64 9.46 -18.99
C PRO A 117 5.58 10.91 -19.48
N SER A 118 6.31 11.25 -20.55
CA SER A 118 6.31 12.62 -21.10
C SER A 118 4.93 13.09 -21.58
N SER A 119 4.08 12.15 -21.97
CA SER A 119 2.69 12.40 -22.27
C SER A 119 1.85 11.16 -21.98
N PHE A 120 0.56 11.39 -21.72
CA PHE A 120 -0.44 10.35 -21.68
C PHE A 120 -1.59 10.79 -22.58
N LEU A 121 -1.85 10.00 -23.63
CA LEU A 121 -2.97 10.20 -24.54
C LEU A 121 -2.98 11.58 -25.22
N GLY A 122 -1.80 12.06 -25.62
CA GLY A 122 -1.62 13.37 -26.25
C GLY A 122 -1.60 14.55 -25.27
N THR A 123 -1.86 14.31 -23.98
CA THR A 123 -1.71 15.31 -22.92
C THR A 123 -0.29 15.27 -22.38
N ALA A 124 0.44 16.38 -22.44
CA ALA A 124 1.74 16.50 -21.79
C ALA A 124 1.57 16.46 -20.27
N LEU A 125 2.44 15.71 -19.60
CA LEU A 125 2.43 15.53 -18.14
C LEU A 125 3.65 16.20 -17.51
N SER A 126 3.55 16.57 -16.23
CA SER A 126 4.71 16.96 -15.42
C SER A 126 5.72 15.81 -15.35
N SER A 127 7.02 16.08 -15.26
CA SER A 127 8.04 15.02 -15.21
C SER A 127 7.90 14.08 -14.01
N GLN A 128 7.29 14.57 -12.94
CA GLN A 128 6.99 13.85 -11.71
C GLN A 128 5.49 13.69 -11.55
N SER A 129 5.05 12.55 -11.07
CA SER A 129 3.66 12.30 -10.67
C SER A 129 3.34 12.90 -9.30
N ASP A 130 2.07 12.82 -8.89
CA ASP A 130 1.64 13.03 -7.50
C ASP A 130 1.69 11.73 -6.69
N LEU A 131 2.60 10.80 -7.02
CA LEU A 131 2.87 9.58 -6.27
C LEU A 131 4.27 9.61 -5.68
N LYS A 132 4.41 9.13 -4.45
CA LYS A 132 5.73 8.92 -3.85
C LYS A 132 5.77 7.70 -2.96
N LEU A 133 6.97 7.14 -2.85
CA LEU A 133 7.30 6.10 -1.91
C LEU A 133 8.38 6.59 -0.95
N PHE A 134 8.41 6.00 0.22
CA PHE A 134 9.51 6.14 1.17
C PHE A 134 9.62 4.86 1.99
N ARG A 135 10.80 4.60 2.55
CA ARG A 135 10.98 3.50 3.48
C ARG A 135 10.69 3.95 4.91
N ILE A 136 10.26 3.02 5.75
CA ILE A 136 10.10 3.23 7.19
C ILE A 136 11.10 2.40 7.98
N GLN A 137 11.50 2.94 9.13
CA GLN A 137 12.35 2.24 10.09
C GLN A 137 11.62 1.02 10.67
N THR A 138 12.36 0.16 11.36
CA THR A 138 11.75 -0.82 12.27
C THR A 138 11.17 -0.13 13.50
N HIS A 139 10.28 -0.79 14.23
CA HIS A 139 9.71 -0.25 15.46
C HIS A 139 10.81 0.11 16.48
N SER A 140 10.80 1.32 17.01
CA SER A 140 11.91 1.90 17.80
C SER A 140 12.22 1.14 19.09
N THR A 141 11.25 0.43 19.65
CA THR A 141 11.42 -0.33 20.91
C THR A 141 11.80 -1.79 20.67
N THR A 142 11.25 -2.42 19.63
CA THR A 142 11.37 -3.87 19.41
C THR A 142 12.38 -4.22 18.31
N GLY A 143 12.73 -3.27 17.44
CA GLY A 143 13.59 -3.50 16.28
C GLY A 143 12.94 -4.36 15.18
N LEU A 144 11.64 -4.67 15.31
CA LEU A 144 10.87 -5.51 14.38
C LEU A 144 10.19 -4.67 13.29
N THR A 145 10.00 -5.26 12.11
CA THR A 145 9.21 -4.67 11.01
C THR A 145 7.71 -4.70 11.33
N PRO A 146 6.86 -4.01 10.55
CA PRO A 146 5.41 -4.16 10.67
C PRO A 146 4.90 -5.60 10.59
N GLU A 147 5.36 -6.40 9.62
CA GLU A 147 4.91 -7.78 9.40
C GLU A 147 5.34 -8.72 10.54
N GLU A 148 6.51 -8.46 11.13
CA GLU A 148 7.00 -9.21 12.29
C GLU A 148 6.19 -8.90 13.57
N MET A 149 5.60 -7.69 13.66
CA MET A 149 4.83 -7.24 14.82
C MET A 149 3.34 -7.59 14.73
N ASP A 150 2.76 -7.62 13.54
CA ASP A 150 1.35 -7.95 13.32
C ASP A 150 1.19 -8.83 12.06
N PRO A 151 0.79 -10.11 12.20
CA PRO A 151 0.62 -11.01 11.05
C PRO A 151 -0.51 -10.62 10.10
N ASN A 152 -1.37 -9.66 10.48
CA ASN A 152 -2.38 -9.09 9.59
C ASN A 152 -1.80 -8.02 8.66
N VAL A 153 -0.61 -7.48 8.96
CA VAL A 153 0.13 -6.60 8.06
C VAL A 153 0.92 -7.47 7.09
N GLN A 154 0.57 -7.40 5.80
CA GLN A 154 1.13 -8.30 4.79
C GLN A 154 1.67 -7.54 3.57
N SER A 155 2.48 -8.20 2.77
CA SER A 155 2.91 -7.64 1.49
C SER A 155 1.71 -7.44 0.56
N ILE A 156 1.51 -6.22 0.05
CA ILE A 156 0.36 -5.87 -0.78
C ILE A 156 0.69 -6.12 -2.26
N GLN A 157 -0.15 -6.88 -2.94
CA GLN A 157 -0.08 -7.06 -4.39
C GLN A 157 -0.66 -5.83 -5.10
N ILE A 158 0.04 -5.33 -6.13
CA ILE A 158 -0.45 -4.21 -6.95
C ILE A 158 -1.23 -4.79 -8.13
N ALA A 159 -2.34 -4.15 -8.48
CA ALA A 159 -3.13 -4.53 -9.64
C ALA A 159 -2.26 -4.51 -10.90
N THR A 160 -2.31 -5.57 -11.70
CA THR A 160 -1.53 -5.68 -12.96
C THR A 160 -2.35 -5.36 -14.19
N GLN A 161 -3.64 -5.07 -14.02
CA GLN A 161 -4.57 -4.74 -15.09
C GLN A 161 -5.50 -3.63 -14.66
N THR A 162 -5.74 -2.68 -15.56
CA THR A 162 -6.73 -1.62 -15.34
C THR A 162 -8.12 -2.26 -15.32
N PRO A 163 -8.89 -2.14 -14.23
CA PRO A 163 -10.26 -2.65 -14.15
C PRO A 163 -11.21 -1.88 -15.07
N THR A 164 -12.29 -2.52 -15.52
CA THR A 164 -13.28 -1.91 -16.42
C THR A 164 -14.24 -0.95 -15.70
N LEU A 165 -14.94 -0.08 -16.44
CA LEU A 165 -16.04 0.73 -15.92
C LEU A 165 -17.07 -0.14 -15.17
N GLY A 166 -17.61 0.39 -14.07
CA GLY A 166 -18.56 -0.31 -13.22
C GLY A 166 -17.95 -1.34 -12.27
N THR A 167 -16.64 -1.63 -12.36
CA THR A 167 -15.97 -2.52 -11.41
C THR A 167 -16.08 -1.95 -10.00
N GLN A 168 -16.51 -2.78 -9.04
CA GLN A 168 -16.56 -2.37 -7.65
C GLN A 168 -15.14 -2.27 -7.07
N ILE A 169 -14.88 -1.20 -6.34
CA ILE A 169 -13.63 -0.94 -5.61
C ILE A 169 -13.93 -0.79 -4.13
N THR A 170 -12.92 -1.02 -3.30
CA THR A 170 -12.95 -0.74 -1.86
C THR A 170 -11.93 0.34 -1.53
N ALA A 171 -12.38 1.43 -0.95
CA ALA A 171 -11.55 2.53 -0.49
C ALA A 171 -11.29 2.42 1.01
N ILE A 172 -10.07 2.73 1.44
CA ILE A 172 -9.73 2.93 2.85
C ILE A 172 -8.97 4.24 2.98
N ALA A 173 -9.38 5.13 3.88
CA ALA A 173 -8.66 6.37 4.12
C ALA A 173 -8.88 6.94 5.53
N ALA A 174 -7.97 7.81 5.98
CA ALA A 174 -7.93 8.39 7.32
C ALA A 174 -7.99 9.92 7.30
N GLY A 175 -8.85 10.48 6.44
CA GLY A 175 -9.15 11.91 6.36
C GLY A 175 -10.22 12.36 7.35
N ASN A 176 -10.88 13.47 7.01
CA ASN A 176 -11.87 14.09 7.86
C ASN A 176 -13.04 13.14 8.14
N ARG A 177 -13.41 13.02 9.42
CA ARG A 177 -14.53 12.21 9.86
C ARG A 177 -15.81 12.72 9.22
N ARG A 178 -16.54 11.78 8.62
CA ARG A 178 -17.86 11.99 8.03
C ARG A 178 -18.89 11.90 9.15
N ARG A 179 -19.66 12.97 9.34
CA ARG A 179 -20.78 13.02 10.28
C ARG A 179 -22.03 12.51 9.60
N VAL A 180 -22.76 11.67 10.31
CA VAL A 180 -24.10 11.23 9.94
C VAL A 180 -25.15 12.11 10.62
N HIS A 181 -26.24 12.37 9.90
CA HIS A 181 -27.38 13.12 10.41
C HIS A 181 -28.18 12.24 11.38
N PRO A 182 -28.25 12.58 12.69
CA PRO A 182 -28.78 11.66 13.70
C PRO A 182 -30.27 11.35 13.56
N SER A 183 -31.04 12.23 12.92
CA SER A 183 -32.48 12.06 12.72
C SER A 183 -32.91 11.62 11.31
N GLN A 184 -31.98 11.43 10.37
CA GLN A 184 -32.34 10.90 9.04
C GLN A 184 -32.07 9.41 9.04
N PRO A 185 -33.02 8.56 8.56
CA PRO A 185 -32.82 7.12 8.54
C PRO A 185 -31.51 6.73 7.87
N ASN A 186 -31.18 7.36 6.73
CA ASN A 186 -29.95 7.14 5.96
C ASN A 186 -28.72 7.91 6.47
N GLY A 187 -28.83 8.71 7.53
CA GLY A 187 -27.72 9.49 8.06
C GLY A 187 -27.23 10.61 7.13
N HIS A 188 -27.96 10.95 6.06
CA HIS A 188 -27.52 11.98 5.11
C HIS A 188 -28.04 13.36 5.50
N PHE A 189 -27.24 14.38 5.20
CA PHE A 189 -27.67 15.78 5.21
C PHE A 189 -28.25 16.15 3.85
N ARG A 190 -29.12 17.16 3.82
CA ARG A 190 -29.78 17.66 2.60
C ARG A 190 -29.30 19.06 2.27
N PHE A 191 -29.10 19.35 0.99
CA PHE A 191 -28.60 20.65 0.52
C PHE A 191 -29.45 21.18 -0.64
N ASN A 192 -29.78 22.47 -0.59
CA ASN A 192 -30.54 23.14 -1.66
C ASN A 192 -29.66 23.36 -2.92
N SER A 193 -30.24 23.93 -3.98
CA SER A 193 -29.51 24.22 -5.23
C SER A 193 -28.37 25.25 -5.10
N SER A 194 -28.27 25.94 -3.96
CA SER A 194 -27.16 26.82 -3.62
C SER A 194 -26.17 26.16 -2.66
N PHE A 195 -26.24 24.83 -2.52
CA PHE A 195 -25.38 24.00 -1.66
C PHE A 195 -25.45 24.35 -0.17
N GLN A 196 -26.53 24.99 0.27
CA GLN A 196 -26.76 25.31 1.68
C GLN A 196 -27.54 24.19 2.36
N LEU A 197 -27.17 23.88 3.60
CA LEU A 197 -27.90 22.92 4.44
C LEU A 197 -29.36 23.33 4.55
N THR A 198 -30.26 22.38 4.32
CA THR A 198 -31.70 22.59 4.39
C THR A 198 -32.38 21.38 5.06
N SER A 199 -33.54 21.60 5.66
CA SER A 199 -34.42 20.54 6.13
C SER A 199 -35.40 20.06 5.06
N ASP A 200 -35.46 20.74 3.91
CA ASP A 200 -36.38 20.43 2.81
C ASP A 200 -36.15 19.01 2.28
N ALA A 201 -37.21 18.18 2.31
CA ALA A 201 -37.16 16.81 1.81
C ALA A 201 -37.04 16.73 0.28
N ALA A 202 -37.38 17.79 -0.44
CA ALA A 202 -37.24 17.90 -1.89
C ALA A 202 -35.87 18.47 -2.32
N ALA A 203 -34.93 18.63 -1.37
CA ALA A 203 -33.60 19.13 -1.67
C ALA A 203 -32.90 18.27 -2.75
N PRO A 204 -32.30 18.91 -3.78
CA PRO A 204 -31.72 18.19 -4.92
C PRO A 204 -30.43 17.43 -4.55
N TYR A 205 -29.74 17.81 -3.47
CA TYR A 205 -28.47 17.22 -3.08
C TYR A 205 -28.54 16.61 -1.69
N ARG A 206 -27.79 15.52 -1.52
CA ARG A 206 -27.63 14.78 -0.26
C ARG A 206 -26.17 14.39 -0.07
N GLY A 207 -25.75 14.17 1.17
CA GLY A 207 -24.36 13.80 1.46
C GLY A 207 -24.02 13.80 2.95
N TYR A 208 -22.74 14.02 3.29
CA TYR A 208 -22.27 14.10 4.69
C TYR A 208 -21.78 15.49 5.06
N PHE A 209 -21.58 15.72 6.35
CA PHE A 209 -20.72 16.81 6.83
C PHE A 209 -19.37 16.26 7.28
N PHE A 210 -18.37 17.12 7.33
CA PHE A 210 -17.14 16.83 8.06
C PHE A 210 -17.26 17.29 9.52
N GLU A 211 -16.73 16.50 10.45
CA GLU A 211 -16.58 16.94 11.83
C GLU A 211 -15.44 17.94 11.96
N GLN A 212 -15.78 19.19 12.26
CA GLN A 212 -14.82 20.22 12.63
C GLN A 212 -14.71 20.32 14.15
N LEU A 213 -13.47 20.40 14.64
CA LEU A 213 -13.17 20.70 16.03
C LEU A 213 -13.53 22.17 16.34
N PRO A 214 -13.99 22.49 17.56
CA PRO A 214 -14.29 23.86 17.97
C PRO A 214 -13.13 24.85 17.80
N THR A 215 -11.90 24.35 17.81
CA THR A 215 -10.66 25.12 17.68
C THR A 215 -10.17 25.29 16.24
N GLY A 216 -10.96 24.89 15.23
CA GLY A 216 -10.61 25.07 13.81
C GLY A 216 -9.77 23.93 13.19
N GLY A 217 -9.85 22.72 13.74
CA GLY A 217 -9.27 21.51 13.14
C GLY A 217 -10.34 20.58 12.56
N SER A 218 -9.93 19.46 11.95
CA SER A 218 -10.85 18.38 11.59
C SER A 218 -10.54 17.14 12.43
N VAL A 219 -11.57 16.46 12.89
CA VAL A 219 -11.38 15.12 13.48
C VAL A 219 -11.07 14.18 12.33
N ARG A 220 -9.98 13.42 12.45
CA ARG A 220 -9.64 12.39 11.46
C ARG A 220 -10.11 11.03 11.94
N GLU A 221 -10.62 10.23 11.02
CA GLU A 221 -11.09 8.89 11.31
C GLU A 221 -10.78 7.99 10.12
N LYS A 222 -10.20 6.83 10.43
CA LYS A 222 -9.99 5.79 9.42
C LYS A 222 -11.33 5.14 9.13
N ALA A 223 -11.74 5.21 7.87
CA ALA A 223 -12.98 4.61 7.39
C ALA A 223 -12.76 3.88 6.07
N TRP A 224 -13.67 2.99 5.74
CA TRP A 224 -13.74 2.35 4.44
C TRP A 224 -15.15 2.42 3.86
N GLY A 225 -15.23 2.15 2.57
CA GLY A 225 -16.47 1.90 1.86
C GLY A 225 -16.17 1.43 0.44
N THR A 226 -17.22 1.16 -0.32
CA THR A 226 -17.14 0.69 -1.70
C THR A 226 -17.72 1.73 -2.64
N ASN A 227 -17.25 1.74 -3.88
CA ASN A 227 -17.85 2.48 -5.01
C ASN A 227 -17.67 1.66 -6.26
N ARG A 228 -18.11 2.20 -7.41
CA ARG A 228 -17.73 1.68 -8.72
C ARG A 228 -16.84 2.67 -9.46
N ILE A 229 -15.99 2.13 -10.33
CA ILE A 229 -15.23 2.92 -11.29
C ILE A 229 -16.22 3.57 -12.25
N ASP A 230 -16.09 4.87 -12.42
CA ASP A 230 -16.96 5.67 -13.27
C ASP A 230 -16.19 6.25 -14.47
N ASN A 231 -16.93 6.75 -15.44
CA ASN A 231 -16.39 7.42 -16.60
C ASN A 231 -16.01 8.88 -16.24
N PRO A 232 -14.75 9.30 -16.44
CA PRO A 232 -14.34 10.68 -16.18
C PRO A 232 -14.85 11.70 -17.20
N ALA A 233 -15.53 11.27 -18.27
CA ALA A 233 -16.14 12.14 -19.27
C ALA A 233 -17.06 13.19 -18.64
N GLY A 234 -16.72 14.47 -18.86
CA GLY A 234 -17.52 15.61 -18.38
C GLY A 234 -17.22 16.05 -16.94
N VAL A 235 -16.30 15.40 -16.24
CA VAL A 235 -15.85 15.84 -14.92
C VAL A 235 -14.92 17.05 -15.07
N THR A 236 -15.33 18.20 -14.52
CA THR A 236 -14.55 19.43 -14.61
C THR A 236 -13.21 19.28 -13.91
N GLY A 237 -12.11 19.60 -14.61
CA GLY A 237 -10.75 19.47 -14.07
C GLY A 237 -10.06 18.14 -14.35
N LEU A 238 -10.70 17.25 -15.12
CA LEU A 238 -10.10 16.03 -15.64
C LEU A 238 -9.94 16.09 -17.15
N THR A 239 -8.82 15.56 -17.64
CA THR A 239 -8.65 15.26 -19.07
C THR A 239 -9.00 13.80 -19.30
N ASP A 240 -10.12 13.55 -19.97
CA ASP A 240 -10.73 12.24 -20.21
C ASP A 240 -10.18 11.53 -21.46
N ASN A 241 -10.17 10.19 -21.44
CA ASN A 241 -10.09 9.32 -22.61
C ASN A 241 -10.78 7.96 -22.38
N GLY A 242 -12.03 7.99 -21.95
CA GLY A 242 -12.87 6.82 -21.74
C GLY A 242 -12.82 6.27 -20.33
N LEU A 243 -11.72 5.62 -19.93
CA LEU A 243 -11.60 4.97 -18.61
C LEU A 243 -10.57 5.66 -17.72
N ASN A 244 -9.38 5.95 -18.27
CA ASN A 244 -8.33 6.65 -17.55
C ASN A 244 -8.46 8.16 -17.75
N ALA A 245 -8.06 8.91 -16.74
CA ALA A 245 -7.97 10.37 -16.77
C ALA A 245 -6.58 10.83 -16.36
N VAL A 246 -6.22 12.03 -16.83
CA VAL A 246 -5.15 12.81 -16.20
C VAL A 246 -5.77 13.55 -15.01
N ILE A 247 -5.39 13.14 -13.81
CA ILE A 247 -5.78 13.78 -12.54
C ILE A 247 -4.86 14.97 -12.33
N SER A 248 -5.39 16.17 -12.57
CA SER A 248 -4.66 17.43 -12.35
C SER A 248 -5.39 18.27 -11.32
N VAL A 249 -4.89 18.26 -10.08
CA VAL A 249 -5.40 19.15 -9.03
C VAL A 249 -4.55 20.43 -9.03
N PRO A 250 -5.16 21.64 -9.06
CA PRO A 250 -4.40 22.88 -9.06
C PRO A 250 -3.36 22.95 -7.93
N GLY A 251 -2.09 23.19 -8.30
CA GLY A 251 -0.97 23.25 -7.36
C GLY A 251 -0.31 21.91 -7.03
N LEU A 252 -0.83 20.80 -7.56
CA LEU A 252 -0.25 19.47 -7.43
C LEU A 252 0.33 18.99 -8.77
N ASN A 253 1.12 17.92 -8.72
CA ASN A 253 1.57 17.25 -9.95
C ASN A 253 0.41 16.46 -10.56
N ASP A 254 0.45 16.24 -11.87
CA ASP A 254 -0.53 15.38 -12.53
C ASP A 254 -0.19 13.89 -12.32
N THR A 255 -1.22 13.04 -12.36
CA THR A 255 -1.09 11.57 -12.27
C THR A 255 -2.07 10.90 -13.21
N ILE A 256 -1.67 9.77 -13.81
CA ILE A 256 -2.58 8.91 -14.57
C ILE A 256 -3.45 8.15 -13.58
N GLY A 257 -4.77 8.28 -13.72
CA GLY A 257 -5.69 7.73 -12.75
C GLY A 257 -7.04 7.33 -13.31
N LEU A 258 -7.90 6.98 -12.36
CA LEU A 258 -9.29 6.58 -12.56
C LEU A 258 -10.16 7.46 -11.65
N VAL A 259 -11.47 7.41 -11.88
CA VAL A 259 -12.45 8.03 -10.99
C VAL A 259 -13.44 7.01 -10.47
N SER A 260 -13.96 7.29 -9.29
CA SER A 260 -15.19 6.69 -8.79
C SER A 260 -16.20 7.78 -8.54
N ARG A 261 -17.48 7.44 -8.62
CA ARG A 261 -18.57 8.33 -8.29
C ARG A 261 -19.20 7.93 -6.97
N PHE A 262 -19.51 8.92 -6.16
CA PHE A 262 -20.32 8.74 -4.97
C PHE A 262 -21.79 8.76 -5.41
N ASP A 263 -22.31 7.59 -5.74
CA ASP A 263 -23.69 7.41 -6.18
C ASP A 263 -24.64 7.33 -4.99
N GLN A 264 -25.95 7.30 -5.24
CA GLN A 264 -26.94 7.10 -4.18
C GLN A 264 -27.76 5.85 -4.44
N ALA A 265 -27.53 4.80 -3.64
CA ALA A 265 -28.29 3.56 -3.78
C ALA A 265 -29.78 3.76 -3.57
N PHE A 266 -30.17 4.49 -2.52
CA PHE A 266 -31.57 4.56 -2.08
C PHE A 266 -32.01 5.99 -1.77
N ASN A 267 -33.25 6.36 -2.12
CA ASN A 267 -33.88 7.59 -1.64
C ASN A 267 -34.39 7.42 -0.20
N ASP A 268 -34.97 8.49 0.35
CA ASP A 268 -35.46 8.54 1.73
C ASP A 268 -36.66 7.60 1.97
N SER A 269 -37.30 7.11 0.91
CA SER A 269 -38.34 6.08 0.97
C SER A 269 -37.78 4.66 0.82
N GLY A 270 -36.46 4.50 0.75
CA GLY A 270 -35.81 3.20 0.57
C GLY A 270 -35.90 2.63 -0.83
N ASN A 271 -36.36 3.40 -1.82
CA ASN A 271 -36.41 2.95 -3.21
C ASN A 271 -35.03 3.11 -3.84
N VAL A 272 -34.62 2.13 -4.64
CA VAL A 272 -33.39 2.20 -5.43
C VAL A 272 -33.45 3.42 -6.36
N VAL A 273 -32.44 4.29 -6.31
CA VAL A 273 -32.34 5.49 -7.19
C VAL A 273 -31.28 5.25 -8.24
N GLU A 274 -30.11 4.76 -7.85
CA GLU A 274 -29.01 4.43 -8.75
C GLU A 274 -28.67 2.94 -8.61
N PRO A 275 -28.95 2.10 -9.63
CA PRO A 275 -28.61 0.68 -9.60
C PRO A 275 -27.09 0.41 -9.51
N SER A 276 -26.26 1.40 -9.85
CA SER A 276 -24.79 1.32 -9.79
C SER A 276 -24.24 1.45 -8.38
N ALA A 277 -25.00 2.06 -7.46
CA ALA A 277 -24.56 2.33 -6.12
C ALA A 277 -24.25 1.04 -5.33
N THR A 278 -23.38 1.16 -4.34
CA THR A 278 -22.98 0.03 -3.49
C THR A 278 -23.66 0.10 -2.12
N ALA A 279 -23.59 -0.98 -1.35
CA ALA A 279 -24.20 -1.01 -0.01
C ALA A 279 -23.44 -0.15 1.02
N ASP A 280 -22.14 0.08 0.79
CA ASP A 280 -21.23 0.74 1.72
C ASP A 280 -20.59 1.97 1.08
N GLU A 281 -21.38 2.89 0.51
CA GLU A 281 -20.85 3.97 -0.33
C GLU A 281 -19.82 4.85 0.37
N PHE A 282 -18.72 5.13 -0.35
CA PHE A 282 -17.65 5.98 0.14
C PHE A 282 -17.58 7.27 -0.66
N GLN A 283 -17.26 8.39 -0.02
CA GLN A 283 -16.85 9.59 -0.74
C GLN A 283 -15.59 10.14 -0.14
N GLY A 284 -14.63 10.52 -0.98
CA GLY A 284 -13.40 11.16 -0.53
C GLY A 284 -13.68 12.38 0.35
N SER A 285 -12.74 12.66 1.24
CA SER A 285 -12.74 13.80 2.16
C SER A 285 -11.36 14.46 2.20
N GLY A 286 -11.31 15.70 2.69
CA GLY A 286 -10.04 16.34 2.97
C GLY A 286 -9.17 15.48 3.89
N GLY A 287 -7.91 15.24 3.50
CA GLY A 287 -6.98 14.38 4.24
C GLY A 287 -7.00 12.90 3.85
N ASP A 288 -7.89 12.47 2.95
CA ASP A 288 -7.88 11.10 2.44
C ASP A 288 -6.78 10.83 1.41
N SER A 289 -6.16 11.87 0.84
CA SER A 289 -5.08 11.74 -0.14
C SER A 289 -3.99 10.76 0.34
N GLY A 290 -3.59 9.84 -0.52
CA GLY A 290 -2.68 8.74 -0.19
C GLY A 290 -3.36 7.49 0.39
N GLY A 291 -4.66 7.56 0.72
CA GLY A 291 -5.43 6.40 1.16
C GLY A 291 -5.61 5.38 0.02
N PRO A 292 -5.45 4.07 0.30
CA PRO A 292 -5.49 3.04 -0.74
C PRO A 292 -6.89 2.77 -1.30
N ILE A 293 -6.90 2.43 -2.59
CA ILE A 293 -8.04 1.88 -3.32
C ILE A 293 -7.69 0.46 -3.75
N PHE A 294 -8.57 -0.48 -3.45
CA PHE A 294 -8.41 -1.89 -3.77
C PHE A 294 -9.47 -2.38 -4.76
N VAL A 295 -9.10 -3.40 -5.52
CA VAL A 295 -9.98 -4.11 -6.44
C VAL A 295 -9.72 -5.61 -6.35
N LYS A 296 -10.76 -6.42 -6.58
CA LYS A 296 -10.59 -7.87 -6.74
C LYS A 296 -10.13 -8.20 -8.16
N ASN A 297 -9.09 -9.02 -8.28
CA ASN A 297 -8.67 -9.56 -9.57
C ASN A 297 -9.65 -10.64 -10.08
N GLY A 298 -9.38 -11.21 -11.26
CA GLY A 298 -10.23 -12.28 -11.83
C GLY A 298 -10.27 -13.58 -11.00
N LEU A 299 -9.42 -13.73 -10.00
CA LEU A 299 -9.38 -14.85 -9.05
C LEU A 299 -10.10 -14.52 -7.72
N GLY A 300 -10.61 -13.29 -7.56
CA GLY A 300 -11.26 -12.83 -6.34
C GLY A 300 -10.29 -12.36 -5.24
N GLU A 301 -9.00 -12.24 -5.54
CA GLU A 301 -7.99 -11.77 -4.60
C GLU A 301 -7.89 -10.24 -4.63
N TRP A 302 -7.65 -9.64 -3.47
CA TRP A 302 -7.47 -8.20 -3.36
C TRP A 302 -6.12 -7.74 -3.90
N THR A 303 -6.16 -6.67 -4.68
CA THR A 303 -4.97 -5.98 -5.19
C THR A 303 -5.12 -4.48 -5.04
N LEU A 304 -4.02 -3.78 -4.76
CA LEU A 304 -3.96 -2.33 -4.68
C LEU A 304 -4.06 -1.74 -6.09
N LEU A 305 -5.15 -1.04 -6.36
CA LEU A 305 -5.40 -0.37 -7.62
C LEU A 305 -4.78 1.03 -7.65
N GLY A 306 -4.84 1.76 -6.53
CA GLY A 306 -4.61 3.20 -6.53
C GLY A 306 -4.44 3.79 -5.15
N VAL A 307 -4.13 5.09 -5.12
CA VAL A 307 -4.27 5.94 -3.93
C VAL A 307 -5.05 7.21 -4.25
N PHE A 308 -5.77 7.75 -3.27
CA PHE A 308 -6.54 8.98 -3.42
C PHE A 308 -5.69 10.21 -3.75
N HIS A 309 -6.21 11.09 -4.61
CA HIS A 309 -5.60 12.40 -4.91
C HIS A 309 -6.53 13.57 -4.62
N GLY A 310 -7.79 13.50 -5.03
CA GLY A 310 -8.68 14.65 -4.98
C GLY A 310 -10.15 14.33 -5.19
N ILE A 311 -10.98 15.29 -4.78
CA ILE A 311 -12.43 15.26 -4.94
C ILE A 311 -12.79 16.29 -6.01
N TYR A 312 -13.64 15.88 -6.94
CA TYR A 312 -14.15 16.73 -8.00
C TYR A 312 -15.56 17.17 -7.66
N LEU A 313 -15.72 18.48 -7.58
CA LEU A 313 -16.95 19.10 -7.09
C LEU A 313 -18.00 19.19 -8.19
N LEU A 314 -19.26 19.26 -7.76
CA LEU A 314 -20.36 19.57 -8.66
C LEU A 314 -20.25 21.01 -9.18
N ASP A 315 -20.79 21.28 -10.36
CA ASP A 315 -20.79 22.63 -10.91
C ASP A 315 -21.49 23.62 -9.96
N GLY A 316 -20.85 24.76 -9.72
CA GLY A 316 -21.29 25.78 -8.76
C GLY A 316 -21.12 25.43 -7.28
N GLN A 317 -20.61 24.25 -6.93
CA GLN A 317 -20.38 23.89 -5.52
C GLN A 317 -19.21 24.69 -4.93
N PRO A 318 -19.38 25.35 -3.76
CA PRO A 318 -18.30 26.11 -3.15
C PRO A 318 -17.17 25.20 -2.64
N THR A 319 -15.93 25.66 -2.80
CA THR A 319 -14.71 24.98 -2.31
C THR A 319 -14.48 25.15 -0.80
N ALA A 320 -15.06 26.19 -0.19
CA ALA A 320 -14.92 26.43 1.25
C ALA A 320 -15.84 25.50 2.05
N GLY A 321 -15.24 24.65 2.90
CA GLY A 321 -16.00 23.73 3.75
C GLY A 321 -16.69 22.61 2.97
N THR A 322 -16.12 22.22 1.83
CA THR A 322 -16.69 21.24 0.90
C THR A 322 -17.28 20.04 1.64
N VAL A 323 -18.58 19.87 1.51
CA VAL A 323 -19.30 18.71 2.01
C VAL A 323 -19.30 17.62 0.91
N PRO A 324 -19.06 16.36 1.26
CA PRO A 324 -19.16 15.25 0.31
C PRO A 324 -20.62 15.08 -0.08
N MET A 325 -20.93 15.16 -1.37
CA MET A 325 -22.28 15.11 -1.90
C MET A 325 -22.41 14.03 -2.97
N PHE A 326 -23.55 13.36 -3.00
CA PHE A 326 -23.87 12.41 -4.05
C PHE A 326 -23.77 13.06 -5.43
N GLY A 327 -23.22 12.32 -6.37
CA GLY A 327 -22.89 12.76 -7.72
C GLY A 327 -21.46 13.28 -7.88
N GLN A 328 -20.73 13.55 -6.79
CA GLN A 328 -19.32 13.94 -6.86
C GLN A 328 -18.44 12.76 -7.29
N HIS A 329 -17.29 13.10 -7.88
CA HIS A 329 -16.26 12.13 -8.22
C HIS A 329 -15.08 12.22 -7.26
N THR A 330 -14.42 11.09 -7.06
CA THR A 330 -13.14 11.02 -6.38
C THR A 330 -12.11 10.42 -7.34
N GLY A 331 -11.01 11.15 -7.57
CA GLY A 331 -9.90 10.70 -8.40
C GLY A 331 -8.81 10.00 -7.58
N PHE A 332 -8.30 8.90 -8.12
CA PHE A 332 -7.23 8.11 -7.55
C PHE A 332 -6.29 7.57 -8.66
N SER A 333 -5.04 7.28 -8.33
CA SER A 333 -4.07 6.78 -9.31
C SER A 333 -4.44 5.41 -9.89
N ASP A 334 -3.96 5.13 -11.09
CA ASP A 334 -4.01 3.79 -11.69
C ASP A 334 -2.61 3.15 -11.59
N LEU A 335 -2.36 2.41 -10.52
CA LEU A 335 -1.07 1.74 -10.31
C LEU A 335 -0.87 0.54 -11.22
N SER A 336 -1.92 0.07 -11.90
CA SER A 336 -1.79 -0.96 -12.93
C SER A 336 -1.22 -0.41 -14.24
N ASN A 337 -1.16 0.92 -14.38
CA ASN A 337 -0.40 1.55 -15.45
C ASN A 337 1.06 1.09 -15.36
N SER A 338 1.57 0.47 -16.44
CA SER A 338 2.89 -0.13 -16.47
C SER A 338 4.02 0.84 -16.13
N HIS A 339 3.85 2.15 -16.39
CA HIS A 339 4.84 3.17 -16.05
C HIS A 339 5.04 3.29 -14.53
N TYR A 340 3.96 3.29 -13.75
CA TYR A 340 4.05 3.33 -12.28
C TYR A 340 4.35 1.97 -11.70
N TYR A 341 3.68 0.91 -12.19
CA TYR A 341 3.88 -0.47 -11.73
C TYR A 341 5.37 -0.84 -11.76
N ASN A 342 6.03 -0.63 -12.91
CA ASN A 342 7.43 -1.00 -13.08
C ASN A 342 8.36 -0.21 -12.15
N GLN A 343 8.10 1.08 -11.91
CA GLN A 343 8.90 1.86 -10.97
C GLN A 343 8.74 1.34 -9.54
N ILE A 344 7.52 1.02 -9.12
CA ILE A 344 7.25 0.50 -7.77
C ILE A 344 7.87 -0.90 -7.60
N ASP A 345 7.69 -1.78 -8.58
CA ASP A 345 8.27 -3.13 -8.56
C ASP A 345 9.80 -3.09 -8.48
N LEU A 346 10.46 -2.23 -9.27
CA LEU A 346 11.90 -2.00 -9.18
C LEU A 346 12.35 -1.52 -7.80
N LEU A 347 11.63 -0.59 -7.18
CA LEU A 347 11.96 -0.09 -5.85
C LEU A 347 11.78 -1.17 -4.77
N ARG A 348 10.71 -1.95 -4.84
CA ARG A 348 10.42 -3.03 -3.89
C ARG A 348 11.43 -4.18 -3.98
N ASN A 349 11.84 -4.52 -5.19
CA ASN A 349 12.86 -5.53 -5.43
C ASN A 349 14.29 -5.01 -5.25
N SER A 350 14.46 -3.71 -4.92
CA SER A 350 15.78 -3.17 -4.62
C SER A 350 16.27 -3.65 -3.24
N GLN A 351 17.50 -4.15 -3.21
CA GLN A 351 18.21 -4.55 -2.00
C GLN A 351 18.80 -3.37 -1.21
N GLN A 352 18.53 -2.13 -1.65
CA GLN A 352 18.96 -0.90 -0.98
C GLN A 352 17.87 -0.42 -0.03
N TYR A 353 18.15 -0.50 1.29
CA TYR A 353 17.21 -0.15 2.35
C TYR A 353 17.36 1.28 2.86
N SER A 354 18.51 1.91 2.63
CA SER A 354 18.77 3.31 2.94
C SER A 354 19.87 3.84 2.02
N VAL A 355 20.45 4.99 2.37
CA VAL A 355 21.76 5.41 1.86
C VAL A 355 22.73 4.25 2.05
N MET A 356 23.51 3.90 1.02
CA MET A 356 24.48 2.81 1.11
C MET A 356 25.40 3.02 2.33
N GLY A 357 25.46 2.07 3.26
CA GLY A 357 26.23 2.18 4.50
C GLY A 357 25.45 2.66 5.73
N ASP A 358 24.23 3.15 5.59
CA ASP A 358 23.38 3.55 6.72
C ASP A 358 22.68 2.29 7.30
N THR A 359 23.39 1.60 8.19
CA THR A 359 22.93 0.35 8.83
C THR A 359 21.92 0.61 9.94
N ASN A 360 21.90 1.79 10.56
CA ASN A 360 20.96 2.10 11.64
C ASN A 360 19.64 2.73 11.12
N LEU A 361 19.58 3.07 9.83
CA LEU A 361 18.45 3.65 9.10
C LEU A 361 18.06 5.05 9.58
N ASP A 362 19.03 5.84 10.04
CA ASP A 362 18.83 7.24 10.44
C ASP A 362 19.00 8.24 9.29
N GLY A 363 19.36 7.76 8.09
CA GLY A 363 19.55 8.53 6.87
C GLY A 363 20.92 9.17 6.73
N VAL A 364 21.85 8.92 7.67
CA VAL A 364 23.21 9.46 7.66
C VAL A 364 24.22 8.35 7.86
N VAL A 365 25.05 8.09 6.84
CA VAL A 365 26.17 7.16 6.99
C VAL A 365 27.21 7.78 7.93
N SER A 366 27.35 7.18 9.10
CA SER A 366 28.13 7.70 10.22
C SER A 366 29.01 6.63 10.85
N GLY A 367 29.99 7.07 11.63
CA GLY A 367 30.79 6.18 12.46
C GLY A 367 32.26 6.54 12.45
N GLU A 368 32.84 6.49 13.64
CA GLU A 368 34.24 6.75 13.90
C GLU A 368 34.81 5.67 14.81
N VAL A 369 36.13 5.49 14.77
CA VAL A 369 36.88 4.65 15.70
C VAL A 369 37.34 5.52 16.87
N ASN A 370 36.68 5.39 18.02
CA ASN A 370 36.95 6.16 19.22
C ASN A 370 37.33 5.23 20.38
N SER A 371 38.55 5.39 20.91
CA SER A 371 39.06 4.64 22.07
C SER A 371 38.94 3.11 21.94
N GLY A 372 39.12 2.57 20.73
CA GLY A 372 39.02 1.13 20.47
C GLY A 372 37.59 0.60 20.32
N GLY A 373 36.59 1.48 20.23
CA GLY A 373 35.22 1.14 19.84
C GLY A 373 34.83 1.82 18.53
N ALA A 374 33.85 1.25 17.83
CA ALA A 374 33.14 1.93 16.75
C ALA A 374 31.87 2.62 17.27
N THR A 375 31.42 3.62 16.52
CA THR A 375 30.19 4.39 16.76
C THR A 375 29.34 4.43 15.49
N GLY A 376 28.10 4.92 15.58
CA GLY A 376 27.21 5.08 14.42
C GLY A 376 26.96 3.77 13.67
N ASP A 377 26.93 3.83 12.34
CA ASP A 377 26.74 2.66 11.49
C ASP A 377 27.91 1.68 11.53
N LEU A 378 29.13 2.22 11.68
CA LEU A 378 30.32 1.39 11.80
C LEU A 378 30.21 0.43 13.00
N ALA A 379 29.54 0.84 14.07
CA ALA A 379 29.35 -0.02 15.25
C ALA A 379 28.54 -1.28 14.90
N ASN A 380 27.51 -1.18 14.07
CA ASN A 380 26.71 -2.34 13.68
C ASN A 380 27.54 -3.33 12.85
N LEU A 381 28.32 -2.81 11.90
CA LEU A 381 29.20 -3.63 11.07
C LEU A 381 30.28 -4.34 11.91
N VAL A 382 30.89 -3.62 12.87
CA VAL A 382 31.94 -4.17 13.74
C VAL A 382 31.36 -5.20 14.73
N ASN A 383 30.19 -4.93 15.31
CA ASN A 383 29.55 -5.81 16.28
C ASN A 383 29.13 -7.15 15.66
N ASN A 384 28.90 -7.19 14.35
CA ASN A 384 28.51 -8.39 13.61
C ASN A 384 29.63 -8.90 12.69
N TRP A 385 30.86 -8.41 12.84
CA TRP A 385 31.97 -8.76 11.95
C TRP A 385 32.23 -10.27 11.89
N LEU A 386 32.29 -10.82 10.68
CA LEU A 386 32.42 -12.24 10.35
C LEU A 386 31.31 -13.13 10.95
N THR A 387 30.19 -12.54 11.35
CA THR A 387 29.02 -13.32 11.75
C THR A 387 28.25 -13.76 10.52
N THR A 388 27.97 -15.06 10.42
CA THR A 388 27.02 -15.59 9.45
C THR A 388 25.62 -15.52 10.06
N HIS A 389 24.64 -15.11 9.28
CA HIS A 389 23.25 -15.09 9.72
C HIS A 389 22.28 -15.51 8.62
N SER A 390 21.16 -16.09 9.02
CA SER A 390 20.05 -16.41 8.12
C SER A 390 19.08 -15.25 7.90
N ALA A 391 19.36 -14.08 8.49
CA ALA A 391 18.55 -12.90 8.29
C ALA A 391 18.68 -12.43 6.83
N THR A 392 17.61 -11.88 6.29
CA THR A 392 17.56 -11.31 4.94
C THR A 392 17.00 -9.89 5.00
N GLY A 393 17.12 -9.17 3.88
CA GLY A 393 16.55 -7.86 3.71
C GLY A 393 17.02 -6.83 4.75
N VAL A 394 16.10 -6.05 5.33
CA VAL A 394 16.48 -4.99 6.27
C VAL A 394 17.16 -5.52 7.53
N GLN A 395 16.79 -6.71 7.99
CA GLN A 395 17.39 -7.27 9.20
C GLN A 395 18.85 -7.69 8.97
N ALA A 396 19.19 -8.14 7.75
CA ALA A 396 20.58 -8.34 7.33
C ALA A 396 21.31 -7.00 7.21
N TRP A 397 20.69 -6.01 6.56
CA TRP A 397 21.25 -4.67 6.40
C TRP A 397 21.59 -4.00 7.74
N LYS A 398 20.70 -4.11 8.74
CA LYS A 398 20.93 -3.59 10.10
C LYS A 398 22.04 -4.30 10.86
N ARG A 399 22.40 -5.52 10.46
CA ARG A 399 23.55 -6.25 10.98
C ARG A 399 24.84 -5.90 10.25
N GLY A 400 24.77 -5.07 9.22
CA GLY A 400 25.94 -4.66 8.44
C GLY A 400 26.24 -5.59 7.27
N ASP A 401 25.38 -6.57 6.95
CA ASP A 401 25.41 -7.31 5.68
C ASP A 401 24.69 -6.45 4.61
N LEU A 402 25.47 -5.57 3.98
CA LEU A 402 25.03 -4.57 3.01
C LEU A 402 24.92 -5.16 1.60
N ASN A 403 25.61 -6.27 1.32
CA ASN A 403 25.58 -6.95 0.04
C ASN A 403 24.56 -8.11 -0.01
N GLN A 404 24.02 -8.52 1.13
CA GLN A 404 23.04 -9.59 1.34
C GLN A 404 23.52 -11.01 0.98
N ASP A 405 24.80 -11.31 1.20
CA ASP A 405 25.36 -12.65 1.02
C ASP A 405 25.26 -13.54 2.28
N GLY A 406 24.74 -12.98 3.39
CA GLY A 406 24.52 -13.67 4.66
C GLY A 406 25.70 -13.64 5.62
N ILE A 407 26.78 -12.92 5.30
CA ILE A 407 27.96 -12.75 6.14
C ILE A 407 28.35 -11.28 6.20
N THR A 408 28.46 -10.70 7.38
CA THR A 408 29.00 -9.33 7.52
C THR A 408 30.53 -9.37 7.43
N ASP A 409 31.11 -8.96 6.30
CA ASP A 409 32.54 -9.07 6.05
C ASP A 409 33.17 -7.86 5.33
N ILE A 410 34.35 -8.08 4.73
CA ILE A 410 35.11 -7.02 4.05
C ILE A 410 34.37 -6.45 2.83
N GLY A 411 33.53 -7.25 2.16
CA GLY A 411 32.65 -6.78 1.10
C GLY A 411 31.71 -5.70 1.62
N ASP A 412 31.11 -5.90 2.78
CA ASP A 412 30.21 -4.92 3.40
C ASP A 412 30.96 -3.69 3.91
N PHE A 413 32.14 -3.88 4.50
CA PHE A 413 32.95 -2.74 4.93
C PHE A 413 33.30 -1.82 3.74
N VAL A 414 33.58 -2.38 2.57
CA VAL A 414 33.83 -1.59 1.35
C VAL A 414 32.59 -0.78 0.96
N LEU A 415 31.40 -1.38 1.01
CA LEU A 415 30.13 -0.70 0.73
C LEU A 415 29.84 0.42 1.75
N TRP A 416 30.01 0.13 3.05
CA TRP A 416 29.85 1.12 4.12
C TRP A 416 30.83 2.29 3.93
N ARG A 417 32.10 1.98 3.69
CA ARG A 417 33.17 2.99 3.53
C ARG A 417 32.92 3.89 2.31
N GLN A 418 32.40 3.33 1.22
CA GLN A 418 31.97 4.11 0.06
C GLN A 418 30.86 5.08 0.43
N GLY A 419 29.87 4.64 1.20
CA GLY A 419 28.80 5.48 1.76
C GLY A 419 29.31 6.60 2.66
N ALA A 420 30.28 6.27 3.53
CA ALA A 420 30.89 7.20 4.47
C ALA A 420 31.88 8.20 3.83
N GLY A 421 32.05 8.16 2.50
CA GLY A 421 33.00 9.03 1.79
C GLY A 421 34.47 8.68 2.04
N GLY A 422 34.77 7.47 2.51
CA GLY A 422 36.14 6.99 2.71
C GLY A 422 36.84 7.49 3.97
N THR A 423 36.11 8.07 4.92
CA THR A 423 36.63 8.73 6.14
C THR A 423 37.41 7.81 7.08
N VAL A 424 37.01 6.53 7.18
CA VAL A 424 37.73 5.53 7.97
C VAL A 424 38.71 4.76 7.08
N SER A 425 39.97 4.70 7.51
CA SER A 425 41.01 3.96 6.79
C SER A 425 40.87 2.45 7.02
N VAL A 426 41.38 1.67 6.06
CA VAL A 426 41.37 0.20 6.16
C VAL A 426 42.20 -0.25 7.37
N GLU A 427 43.28 0.45 7.69
CA GLU A 427 44.15 0.17 8.83
C GLU A 427 43.45 0.46 10.17
N ALA A 428 42.72 1.57 10.27
CA ALA A 428 41.95 1.92 11.45
C ALA A 428 40.85 0.89 11.71
N PHE A 429 40.17 0.45 10.65
CA PHE A 429 39.18 -0.62 10.73
C PHE A 429 39.81 -1.97 11.09
N ALA A 430 40.91 -2.36 10.44
CA ALA A 430 41.63 -3.59 10.73
C ALA A 430 42.13 -3.65 12.18
N ALA A 431 42.61 -2.52 12.72
CA ALA A 431 43.00 -2.42 14.13
C ALA A 431 41.80 -2.64 15.07
N LEU A 432 40.62 -2.13 14.70
CA LEU A 432 39.40 -2.28 15.47
C LEU A 432 38.90 -3.72 15.48
N VAL A 433 38.73 -4.34 14.31
CA VAL A 433 38.24 -5.73 14.23
C VAL A 433 39.31 -6.73 14.68
N GLY A 434 40.60 -6.45 14.45
CA GLY A 434 41.72 -7.29 14.90
C GLY A 434 41.96 -7.24 16.41
N ALA A 435 41.57 -6.16 17.09
CA ALA A 435 41.62 -6.10 18.56
C ALA A 435 40.47 -6.86 19.24
N GLY A 436 39.33 -7.02 18.57
CA GLY A 436 38.16 -7.74 19.07
C GLY A 436 38.05 -9.20 18.61
N ALA A 437 38.57 -9.53 17.43
CA ALA A 437 38.56 -10.87 16.86
C ALA A 437 39.68 -11.75 17.43
N ILE A 438 39.41 -12.31 18.62
CA ILE A 438 39.96 -13.57 19.12
C ILE A 438 41.41 -13.50 19.70
N PRO A 439 41.62 -13.94 20.96
CA PRO A 439 42.95 -14.34 21.45
C PRO A 439 43.47 -15.46 20.55
N GLU A 440 44.47 -15.19 19.72
CA GLU A 440 44.90 -16.17 18.73
C GLU A 440 45.15 -17.54 19.41
N PRO A 441 44.57 -18.66 18.97
CA PRO A 441 44.84 -19.97 19.56
C PRO A 441 46.33 -20.35 19.48
N THR A 442 47.07 -19.75 18.56
CA THR A 442 48.54 -19.75 18.49
C THR A 442 49.19 -19.08 19.69
N SER A 443 48.63 -18.00 20.24
CA SER A 443 49.17 -17.31 21.43
C SER A 443 48.93 -18.12 22.70
N VAL A 444 47.78 -18.79 22.85
CA VAL A 444 47.54 -19.77 23.93
C VAL A 444 48.45 -21.00 23.74
N GLY A 445 48.57 -21.51 22.52
CA GLY A 445 49.48 -22.58 22.16
C GLY A 445 50.93 -22.24 22.47
N LEU A 446 51.43 -21.07 22.05
CA LEU A 446 52.78 -20.57 22.33
C LEU A 446 52.99 -20.35 23.83
N THR A 447 52.01 -19.79 24.53
CA THR A 447 52.11 -19.56 25.97
C THR A 447 52.18 -20.88 26.72
N CYS A 448 51.35 -21.86 26.35
CA CYS A 448 51.43 -23.22 26.89
C CYS A 448 52.76 -23.90 26.53
N LEU A 449 53.29 -23.70 25.33
CA LEU A 449 54.59 -24.23 24.90
C LEU A 449 55.75 -23.60 25.68
N LEU A 450 55.72 -22.28 25.89
CA LEU A 450 56.71 -21.52 26.66
C LEU A 450 56.65 -21.89 28.15
N LEU A 451 55.46 -22.05 28.73
CA LEU A 451 55.28 -22.54 30.10
C LEU A 451 55.75 -23.99 30.24
N GLY A 452 55.49 -24.86 29.25
CA GLY A 452 56.02 -26.22 29.18
C GLY A 452 57.55 -26.26 29.13
N LEU A 453 58.17 -25.42 28.29
CA LEU A 453 59.63 -25.31 28.17
C LEU A 453 60.28 -24.72 29.44
N ALA A 454 59.66 -23.72 30.07
CA ALA A 454 60.13 -23.16 31.34
C ALA A 454 60.04 -24.18 32.50
N SER A 455 58.98 -24.99 32.51
CA SER A 455 58.80 -26.09 33.48
C SER A 455 59.84 -27.20 33.30
N ALA A 456 60.16 -27.55 32.04
CA ALA A 456 61.17 -28.54 31.72
C ALA A 456 62.59 -28.08 32.09
N ARG A 457 62.87 -26.78 32.02
CA ARG A 457 64.17 -26.20 32.39
C ARG A 457 64.44 -26.19 33.90
N ARG A 458 63.40 -26.30 34.74
CA ARG A 458 63.51 -26.31 36.21
C ARG A 458 63.78 -27.68 36.83
N ARG A 459 63.77 -28.75 36.01
CA ARG A 459 64.01 -30.15 36.44
C ARG A 459 65.39 -30.70 36.03
N ARG A 460 66.28 -29.86 35.52
CA ARG A 460 67.72 -30.12 35.42
C ARG A 460 68.43 -29.18 36.38
#